data_AF-A0AAV9V483-F1
#
_entry.id   AF-A0AAV9V483-F1
#
_cell.length_a   1.000
_cell.length_b   1.000
_cell.length_c   1.000
_cell.angle_alpha   90.00
_cell.angle_beta   90.00
_cell.angle_gamma   90.00
#
_symmetry.space_group_name_H-M   'P 1'
#
loop_
_entity.id
_entity.type
_entity.pdbx_description
1 polymer ?
#
loop_
_entity_poly.entity_id
_entity_poly.type
_entity_poly.pdbx_seq_one_letter_code
_entity_poly.pdbx_strand_id
1 'polypeptide(L)'
;MKFSLLPLLALAASASPIINLAPRAEAGNFAITSFYNSGVPHSVVAHVGFTLTDASKSLVATCSASLAIQPTIATTAFPTTCNDTCVFFGFEYKVGVPGYWLTLAHVYNDNKTVDTGSYWLGADVKIYENPSTPTGNYDYLNVPTSFDVAYNRCTQA
;
A
#
# COMPACT_ATOMS: atom_id res chain seq x y z
N MET A 1 -14.93 82.30 5.65
CA MET A 1 -14.93 81.04 6.43
C MET A 1 -15.29 79.90 5.49
N LYS A 2 -14.36 78.99 5.20
CA LYS A 2 -14.59 77.78 4.40
C LYS A 2 -13.81 76.65 5.08
N PHE A 3 -14.51 75.74 5.73
CA PHE A 3 -13.96 74.53 6.32
C PHE A 3 -13.94 73.44 5.24
N SER A 4 -12.74 72.96 4.90
CA SER A 4 -12.57 71.76 4.07
C SER A 4 -12.54 70.53 4.98
N LEU A 5 -13.53 69.64 4.81
CA LEU A 5 -13.56 68.30 5.40
C LEU A 5 -12.59 67.39 4.65
N LEU A 6 -11.66 66.76 5.37
CA LEU A 6 -10.86 65.64 4.89
C LEU A 6 -11.68 64.34 4.92
N PRO A 7 -11.57 63.45 3.92
CA PRO A 7 -12.14 62.12 3.99
C PRO A 7 -11.20 61.20 4.80
N LEU A 8 -11.72 60.55 5.83
CA LEU A 8 -11.08 59.40 6.46
C LEU A 8 -11.08 58.24 5.45
N LEU A 9 -9.90 57.85 4.97
CA LEU A 9 -9.70 56.56 4.30
C LEU A 9 -9.88 55.44 5.33
N ALA A 10 -10.95 54.67 5.19
CA ALA A 10 -11.13 53.42 5.93
C ALA A 10 -10.16 52.37 5.37
N LEU A 11 -9.22 51.93 6.20
CA LEU A 11 -8.30 50.85 5.92
C LEU A 11 -9.07 49.52 6.08
N ALA A 12 -9.49 48.92 4.96
CA ALA A 12 -10.04 47.57 4.96
C ALA A 12 -8.91 46.58 5.28
N ALA A 13 -8.94 46.00 6.49
CA ALA A 13 -8.08 44.89 6.85
C ALA A 13 -8.50 43.65 6.05
N SER A 14 -7.75 43.32 5.00
CA SER A 14 -7.84 42.03 4.33
C SER A 14 -7.23 40.96 5.23
N ALA A 15 -8.06 40.33 6.07
CA ALA A 15 -7.69 39.06 6.68
C ALA A 15 -7.42 38.05 5.55
N SER A 16 -6.15 37.71 5.33
CA SER A 16 -5.78 36.66 4.40
C SER A 16 -6.42 35.35 4.86
N PRO A 17 -6.97 34.53 3.95
CA PRO A 17 -7.46 33.21 4.34
C PRO A 17 -6.30 32.43 4.93
N ILE A 18 -6.49 31.90 6.15
CA ILE A 18 -5.61 30.89 6.70
C ILE A 18 -5.77 29.67 5.80
N ILE A 19 -4.86 29.51 4.84
CA ILE A 19 -4.71 28.26 4.10
C ILE A 19 -4.28 27.25 5.15
N ASN A 20 -5.23 26.46 5.65
CA ASN A 20 -4.93 25.29 6.45
C ASN A 20 -4.31 24.28 5.48
N LEU A 21 -3.01 24.41 5.19
CA LEU A 21 -2.28 23.46 4.37
C LEU A 21 -2.52 22.08 4.97
N ALA A 22 -3.10 21.17 4.20
CA ALA A 22 -3.25 19.78 4.60
C ALA A 22 -1.90 19.28 5.16
N PRO A 23 -1.90 18.54 6.28
CA PRO A 23 -0.66 18.08 6.90
C PRO A 23 0.20 17.39 5.84
N ARG A 24 1.46 17.85 5.73
CA ARG A 24 2.44 17.29 4.81
C ARG A 24 2.62 15.82 5.13
N ALA A 25 2.59 14.96 4.10
CA ALA A 25 2.85 13.55 4.32
C ALA A 25 4.27 13.35 4.88
N GLU A 26 4.35 12.74 6.05
CA GLU A 26 5.62 12.21 6.58
C GLU A 26 5.92 10.89 5.85
N ALA A 27 7.17 10.71 5.42
CA ALA A 27 7.59 9.49 4.75
C ALA A 27 8.11 8.46 5.76
N GLY A 28 7.84 7.19 5.52
CA GLY A 28 8.45 6.06 6.21
C GLY A 28 8.42 4.82 5.31
N ASN A 29 8.87 3.67 5.84
CA ASN A 29 8.96 2.44 5.05
C ASN A 29 8.30 1.28 5.79
N PHE A 30 7.54 0.48 5.05
CA PHE A 30 7.20 -0.88 5.43
C PHE A 30 8.29 -1.82 4.91
N ALA A 31 8.94 -2.56 5.81
CA ALA A 31 9.84 -3.62 5.43
C ALA A 31 9.04 -4.91 5.25
N ILE A 32 9.05 -5.44 4.02
CA ILE A 32 8.43 -6.70 3.65
C ILE A 32 9.47 -7.81 3.70
N THR A 33 9.12 -8.92 4.33
CA THR A 33 9.96 -10.12 4.43
C THR A 33 9.15 -11.38 4.21
N SER A 34 9.84 -12.47 3.86
CA SER A 34 9.22 -13.76 3.57
C SER A 34 8.09 -13.67 2.53
N PHE A 35 8.22 -12.76 1.57
CA PHE A 35 7.25 -12.64 0.48
C PHE A 35 7.26 -13.91 -0.36
N TYR A 36 6.08 -14.45 -0.59
CA TYR A 36 5.85 -15.53 -1.54
C TYR A 36 4.54 -15.28 -2.29
N ASN A 37 4.54 -15.66 -3.57
CA ASN A 37 3.32 -15.78 -4.35
C ASN A 37 3.49 -16.96 -5.30
N SER A 38 2.68 -17.99 -5.11
CA SER A 38 2.80 -19.23 -5.86
C SER A 38 1.49 -20.00 -5.94
N GLY A 39 1.34 -20.75 -7.02
CA GLY A 39 0.23 -21.68 -7.21
C GLY A 39 0.69 -22.86 -8.06
N VAL A 40 0.21 -24.06 -7.70
CA VAL A 40 0.47 -25.28 -8.46
C VAL A 40 -0.45 -25.28 -9.69
N PRO A 41 0.04 -25.45 -10.92
CA PRO A 41 -0.78 -25.69 -12.09
C PRO A 41 -1.79 -26.82 -11.83
N HIS A 42 -3.07 -26.58 -12.11
CA HIS A 42 -4.19 -27.49 -11.81
C HIS A 42 -4.56 -27.65 -10.33
N SER A 43 -3.91 -26.97 -9.39
CA SER A 43 -4.45 -26.76 -8.05
C SER A 43 -5.64 -25.82 -8.11
N VAL A 44 -6.59 -26.05 -7.21
CA VAL A 44 -7.76 -25.17 -7.04
C VAL A 44 -7.43 -23.92 -6.24
N VAL A 45 -6.21 -23.76 -5.73
CA VAL A 45 -5.79 -22.61 -4.91
C VAL A 45 -4.38 -22.12 -5.26
N ALA A 46 -4.23 -20.79 -5.37
CA ALA A 46 -2.96 -20.08 -5.34
C ALA A 46 -2.88 -19.22 -4.06
N HIS A 47 -1.66 -18.94 -3.58
CA HIS A 47 -1.43 -18.21 -2.35
C HIS A 47 -0.48 -17.02 -2.53
N VAL A 48 -0.76 -15.94 -1.81
CA VAL A 48 0.17 -14.82 -1.58
C VAL A 48 0.33 -14.63 -0.08
N GLY A 49 1.54 -14.37 0.38
CA GLY A 49 1.78 -14.02 1.78
C GLY A 49 3.13 -13.37 2.03
N PHE A 50 3.20 -12.62 3.13
CA PHE A 50 4.39 -11.92 3.57
C PHE A 50 4.25 -11.44 5.03
N THR A 51 5.38 -11.05 5.62
CA THR A 51 5.41 -10.29 6.89
C THR A 51 5.75 -8.83 6.59
N LEU A 52 4.96 -7.92 7.15
CA LEU A 52 5.15 -6.48 7.12
C LEU A 52 5.67 -6.02 8.47
N THR A 53 6.69 -5.17 8.47
CA THR A 53 7.20 -4.52 9.68
C THR A 53 7.39 -3.03 9.47
N ASP A 54 7.14 -2.24 10.52
CA ASP A 54 7.55 -0.83 10.60
C ASP A 54 8.18 -0.60 11.98
N ALA A 55 9.51 -0.54 11.99
CA ALA A 55 10.28 -0.37 13.21
C ALA A 55 9.98 0.97 13.92
N SER A 56 9.64 2.02 13.17
CA SER A 56 9.30 3.34 13.74
C SER A 56 7.99 3.32 14.53
N LYS A 57 7.17 2.30 14.31
CA LYS A 57 5.87 2.10 14.96
C LYS A 57 5.80 0.85 15.82
N SER A 58 6.90 0.09 15.92
CA SER A 58 6.89 -1.25 16.53
C SER A 58 5.79 -2.15 15.94
N LEU A 59 5.48 -1.98 14.66
CA LEU A 59 4.44 -2.72 13.95
C LEU A 59 5.02 -4.00 13.35
N VAL A 60 4.32 -5.12 13.55
CA VAL A 60 4.58 -6.40 12.87
C VAL A 60 3.24 -7.03 12.51
N ALA A 61 3.00 -7.26 11.22
CA ALA A 61 1.78 -7.89 10.72
C ALA A 61 2.10 -8.99 9.69
N THR A 62 1.40 -10.10 9.76
CA THR A 62 1.43 -11.18 8.76
C THR A 62 0.21 -11.04 7.85
N CYS A 63 0.46 -10.97 6.55
CA CYS A 63 -0.56 -10.74 5.54
C CYS A 63 -0.60 -11.95 4.60
N SER A 64 -1.78 -12.47 4.31
CA SER A 64 -1.94 -13.60 3.40
C SER A 64 -3.33 -13.62 2.76
N ALA A 65 -3.41 -14.06 1.51
CA ALA A 65 -4.65 -14.33 0.83
C ALA A 65 -4.52 -15.57 -0.07
N SER A 66 -5.65 -16.19 -0.36
CA SER A 66 -5.74 -17.31 -1.28
C SER A 66 -6.80 -17.01 -2.33
N LEU A 67 -6.47 -17.28 -3.59
CA LEU A 67 -7.42 -17.20 -4.69
C LEU A 67 -7.80 -18.62 -5.09
N ALA A 68 -9.09 -18.93 -4.99
CA ALA A 68 -9.63 -20.19 -5.50
C ALA A 68 -9.86 -20.03 -7.01
N ILE A 69 -9.32 -20.96 -7.81
CA ILE A 69 -9.31 -20.99 -9.30
C ILE A 69 -8.18 -20.17 -9.95
N GLN A 70 -7.78 -20.57 -11.16
CA GLN A 70 -6.81 -19.87 -12.03
C GLN A 70 -7.06 -18.35 -12.05
N PRO A 71 -6.02 -17.51 -11.99
CA PRO A 71 -4.61 -17.76 -12.33
C PRO A 71 -3.75 -18.46 -11.25
N THR A 72 -2.57 -18.95 -11.65
CA THR A 72 -1.58 -19.59 -10.76
C THR A 72 -0.80 -18.60 -9.90
N ILE A 73 -0.89 -17.30 -10.19
CA ILE A 73 -0.43 -16.22 -9.31
C ILE A 73 -1.63 -15.67 -8.55
N ALA A 74 -1.59 -15.75 -7.22
CA ALA A 74 -2.69 -15.26 -6.40
C ALA A 74 -2.78 -13.73 -6.50
N THR A 75 -4.00 -13.22 -6.67
CA THR A 75 -4.31 -11.80 -6.52
C THR A 75 -5.35 -11.62 -5.43
N THR A 76 -5.37 -10.44 -4.83
CA THR A 76 -6.40 -10.06 -3.86
C THR A 76 -6.70 -8.57 -3.97
N ALA A 77 -7.98 -8.22 -3.85
CA ALA A 77 -8.41 -6.84 -3.90
C ALA A 77 -7.96 -6.08 -2.66
N PHE A 78 -7.68 -4.78 -2.82
CA PHE A 78 -7.55 -3.88 -1.68
C PHE A 78 -8.94 -3.43 -1.21
N PRO A 79 -9.23 -3.36 0.11
CA PRO A 79 -8.40 -3.81 1.22
C PRO A 79 -8.66 -5.28 1.60
N THR A 80 -7.59 -6.06 1.75
CA THR A 80 -7.60 -7.35 2.44
C THR A 80 -6.91 -7.18 3.79
N THR A 81 -7.57 -7.57 4.88
CA THR A 81 -7.02 -7.41 6.24
C THR A 81 -5.92 -8.44 6.51
N CYS A 82 -4.84 -8.00 7.16
CA CYS A 82 -3.80 -8.89 7.68
C CYS A 82 -4.25 -9.50 9.02
N ASN A 83 -3.36 -10.20 9.74
CA ASN A 83 -3.66 -10.68 11.09
C ASN A 83 -3.86 -9.52 12.10
N ASP A 84 -3.30 -8.36 11.83
CA ASP A 84 -3.58 -7.10 12.51
C ASP A 84 -4.73 -6.38 11.79
N THR A 85 -5.81 -6.08 12.53
CA THR A 85 -7.02 -5.42 11.99
C THR A 85 -6.79 -3.99 11.50
N CYS A 86 -5.67 -3.38 11.88
CA CYS A 86 -5.25 -2.06 11.44
C CYS A 86 -4.38 -2.09 10.18
N VAL A 87 -3.98 -3.27 9.70
CA VAL A 87 -3.11 -3.42 8.52
C VAL A 87 -3.88 -4.08 7.37
N PHE A 88 -3.80 -3.46 6.21
CA PHE A 88 -4.47 -3.89 4.99
C PHE A 88 -3.49 -3.99 3.85
N PHE A 89 -3.76 -4.92 2.94
CA PHE A 89 -3.00 -5.05 1.71
C PHE A 89 -3.91 -5.35 0.51
N GLY A 90 -3.39 -5.11 -0.67
CA GLY A 90 -3.96 -5.54 -1.94
C GLY A 90 -2.82 -5.97 -2.84
N PHE A 91 -3.06 -7.02 -3.63
CA PHE A 91 -2.08 -7.53 -4.56
C PHE A 91 -2.75 -7.75 -5.91
N GLU A 92 -2.56 -6.81 -6.82
CA GLU A 92 -3.36 -6.69 -8.03
C GLU A 92 -2.48 -6.68 -9.28
N TYR A 93 -2.92 -7.34 -10.35
CA TYR A 93 -2.34 -7.16 -11.68
C TYR A 93 -2.96 -5.96 -12.38
N LYS A 94 -2.14 -5.00 -12.83
CA LYS A 94 -2.62 -3.79 -13.53
C LYS A 94 -2.33 -3.91 -15.04
N VAL A 95 -3.37 -3.94 -15.86
CA VAL A 95 -3.24 -4.11 -17.32
C VAL A 95 -2.66 -2.89 -18.03
N GLY A 96 -2.92 -1.67 -17.52
CA GLY A 96 -2.44 -0.42 -18.13
C GLY A 96 -0.94 -0.17 -17.94
N VAL A 97 -0.35 -0.73 -16.87
CA VAL A 97 1.10 -0.80 -16.64
C VAL A 97 1.39 -2.25 -16.23
N PRO A 98 1.56 -3.15 -17.23
CA PRO A 98 1.60 -4.59 -17.02
C PRO A 98 2.52 -5.01 -15.87
N GLY A 99 1.92 -5.60 -14.85
CA GLY A 99 2.63 -6.11 -13.68
C GLY A 99 1.79 -6.13 -12.42
N TYR A 100 2.33 -6.79 -11.41
CA TYR A 100 1.74 -6.92 -10.10
C TYR A 100 2.15 -5.76 -9.21
N TRP A 101 1.17 -5.24 -8.49
CA TRP A 101 1.32 -4.14 -7.55
C TRP A 101 0.89 -4.60 -6.17
N LEU A 102 1.78 -4.42 -5.20
CA LEU A 102 1.45 -4.56 -3.79
C LEU A 102 1.09 -3.19 -3.24
N THR A 103 -0.13 -3.05 -2.72
CA THR A 103 -0.60 -1.85 -2.02
C THR A 103 -0.74 -2.19 -0.55
N LEU A 104 -0.26 -1.30 0.33
CA LEU A 104 -0.27 -1.48 1.77
C LEU A 104 -0.90 -0.26 2.44
N ALA A 105 -1.60 -0.50 3.54
CA ALA A 105 -2.09 0.55 4.42
C ALA A 105 -2.02 0.11 5.88
N HIS A 106 -1.60 1.00 6.76
CA HIS A 106 -1.71 0.87 8.21
C HIS A 106 -2.54 2.03 8.76
N VAL A 107 -3.66 1.71 9.39
CA VAL A 107 -4.65 2.67 9.89
C VAL A 107 -4.67 2.62 11.41
N TYR A 108 -4.40 3.74 12.07
CA TYR A 108 -4.30 3.81 13.53
C TYR A 108 -4.79 5.17 14.04
N ASN A 109 -4.70 5.37 15.36
CA ASN A 109 -5.14 6.59 16.02
C ASN A 109 -6.63 6.89 15.73
N ASP A 110 -7.51 5.95 16.08
CA ASP A 110 -8.96 6.02 15.85
C ASP A 110 -9.35 6.27 14.39
N ASN A 111 -8.67 5.60 13.45
CA ASN A 111 -8.82 5.75 12.00
C ASN A 111 -8.51 7.16 11.46
N LYS A 112 -7.78 7.98 12.23
CA LYS A 112 -7.37 9.33 11.81
C LYS A 112 -6.03 9.35 11.11
N THR A 113 -5.18 8.35 11.30
CA THR A 113 -3.87 8.29 10.65
C THR A 113 -3.77 7.08 9.76
N VAL A 114 -3.36 7.29 8.51
CA VAL A 114 -3.15 6.25 7.51
C VAL A 114 -1.73 6.38 6.94
N ASP A 115 -0.93 5.34 7.10
CA ASP A 115 0.35 5.18 6.42
C ASP A 115 0.10 4.27 5.20
N THR A 116 0.28 4.75 3.97
CA THR A 116 0.01 3.97 2.75
C THR A 116 1.10 4.07 1.69
N GLY A 117 1.43 2.94 1.07
CA GLY A 117 2.45 2.81 0.05
C GLY A 117 2.09 1.76 -0.99
N SER A 118 2.68 1.86 -2.18
CA SER A 118 2.55 0.88 -3.25
C SER A 118 3.92 0.52 -3.82
N TYR A 119 4.09 -0.74 -4.21
CA TYR A 119 5.33 -1.25 -4.78
C TYR A 119 5.04 -2.07 -6.03
N TRP A 120 5.77 -1.78 -7.12
CA TRP A 120 5.68 -2.54 -8.37
C TRP A 120 6.62 -3.74 -8.32
N LEU A 121 6.06 -4.93 -8.45
CA LEU A 121 6.76 -6.22 -8.36
C LEU A 121 7.06 -6.82 -9.74
N GLY A 122 6.77 -6.09 -10.82
CA GLY A 122 6.98 -6.58 -12.18
C GLY A 122 5.95 -7.63 -12.59
N ALA A 123 6.24 -8.35 -13.67
CA ALA A 123 5.35 -9.34 -14.28
C ALA A 123 6.03 -10.69 -14.54
N ASP A 124 7.26 -10.88 -14.06
CA ASP A 124 8.08 -12.06 -14.36
C ASP A 124 7.58 -13.28 -13.56
N VAL A 125 6.89 -14.19 -14.23
CA VAL A 125 6.39 -15.45 -13.66
C VAL A 125 7.27 -16.59 -14.13
N LYS A 126 7.77 -17.39 -13.19
CA LYS A 126 8.60 -18.56 -13.44
C LYS A 126 7.92 -19.82 -12.95
N ILE A 127 8.34 -20.95 -13.53
CA ILE A 127 7.90 -22.27 -13.14
C ILE A 127 9.05 -22.91 -12.34
N TYR A 128 8.76 -23.36 -11.13
CA TYR A 128 9.62 -24.32 -10.45
C TYR A 128 9.29 -25.72 -10.97
N GLU A 129 10.28 -26.39 -11.56
CA GLU A 129 10.15 -27.77 -12.00
C GLU A 129 10.60 -28.71 -10.88
N ASN A 130 9.69 -29.57 -10.42
CA ASN A 130 10.03 -30.59 -9.45
C ASN A 130 10.65 -31.80 -10.18
N PRO A 131 11.94 -32.10 -9.97
CA PRO A 131 12.64 -33.15 -10.71
C PRO A 131 12.16 -34.56 -10.35
N SER A 132 11.39 -34.72 -9.28
CA SER A 132 10.88 -36.03 -8.83
C SER A 132 9.49 -36.35 -9.39
N THR A 133 8.65 -35.35 -9.65
CA THR A 133 7.28 -35.54 -10.14
C THR A 133 6.79 -34.31 -10.91
N PRO A 134 6.37 -34.42 -12.19
CA PRO A 134 5.85 -33.30 -12.98
C PRO A 134 4.63 -32.58 -12.39
N THR A 135 3.83 -33.28 -11.58
CA THR A 135 2.66 -32.72 -10.87
C THR A 135 3.04 -31.85 -9.67
N GLY A 136 4.31 -31.82 -9.27
CA GLY A 136 4.83 -31.00 -8.19
C GLY A 136 5.37 -29.64 -8.64
N ASN A 137 5.22 -29.32 -9.93
CA ASN A 137 5.62 -28.02 -10.46
C ASN A 137 4.73 -26.92 -9.87
N TYR A 138 5.25 -25.70 -9.73
CA TYR A 138 4.44 -24.55 -9.35
C TYR A 138 4.90 -23.28 -10.04
N ASP A 139 3.96 -22.43 -10.41
CA ASP A 139 4.26 -21.10 -10.91
C ASP A 139 4.48 -20.17 -9.72
N TYR A 140 5.42 -19.26 -9.84
CA TYR A 140 5.71 -18.26 -8.83
C TYR A 140 6.13 -16.93 -9.46
N LEU A 141 5.83 -15.84 -8.77
CA LEU A 141 6.32 -14.53 -9.16
C LEU A 141 7.81 -14.42 -8.80
N ASN A 142 8.67 -14.18 -9.79
CA ASN A 142 10.11 -14.12 -9.61
C ASN A 142 10.55 -12.74 -9.10
N VAL A 143 10.36 -12.52 -7.81
CA VAL A 143 10.71 -11.29 -7.10
C VAL A 143 11.52 -11.58 -5.84
N PRO A 144 12.29 -10.58 -5.32
CA PRO A 144 12.92 -10.71 -4.02
C PRO A 144 11.90 -11.05 -2.94
N THR A 145 12.27 -11.95 -2.03
CA THR A 145 11.43 -12.31 -0.88
C THR A 145 11.43 -11.24 0.21
N SER A 146 12.32 -10.24 0.11
CA SER A 146 12.39 -9.10 1.01
C SER A 146 12.66 -7.82 0.25
N PHE A 147 11.93 -6.75 0.59
CA PHE A 147 12.02 -5.43 -0.03
C PHE A 147 11.31 -4.38 0.84
N ASP A 148 11.61 -3.11 0.60
CA ASP A 148 10.99 -1.99 1.31
C ASP A 148 9.92 -1.32 0.45
N VAL A 149 8.79 -0.98 1.07
CA VAL A 149 7.72 -0.18 0.47
C VAL A 149 7.63 1.16 1.18
N ALA A 150 8.06 2.22 0.49
CA ALA A 150 7.89 3.57 1.00
C ALA A 150 6.41 3.93 1.09
N TYR A 151 6.02 4.57 2.19
CA TYR A 151 4.68 5.04 2.42
C TYR A 151 4.63 6.54 2.68
N ASN A 152 3.47 7.13 2.42
CA ASN A 152 3.10 8.49 2.82
C ASN A 152 2.11 8.41 3.99
N ARG A 153 2.35 9.23 5.02
CA ARG A 153 1.43 9.40 6.14
C ARG A 153 0.39 10.46 5.86
N CYS A 154 -0.88 10.14 6.06
CA CYS A 154 -1.97 11.10 6.05
C CYS A 154 -2.65 11.11 7.42
N THR A 155 -2.80 12.29 8.03
CA THR A 155 -3.51 12.46 9.29
C THR A 155 -4.72 13.37 9.07
N GLN A 156 -5.91 12.88 9.42
CA GLN A 156 -7.14 13.67 9.48
C GLN A 156 -7.11 14.56 10.73
N ALA A 157 -7.48 15.83 10.54
CA ALA A 157 -7.58 16.83 11.60
C ALA A 157 -8.82 16.59 12.50
#